data_AF-A0A7V9LI47-F1
#
_entry.id   AF-A0A7V9LI47-F1
#
_cell.length_a   1.000
_cell.length_b   1.000
_cell.length_c   1.000
_cell.angle_alpha   90.00
_cell.angle_beta   90.00
_cell.angle_gamma   90.00
#
_symmetry.space_group_name_H-M   'P 1'
#
loop_
_entity.id
_entity.type
_entity.pdbx_description
1 polymer ?
#
loop_
_entity_poly.entity_id
_entity_poly.type
_entity_poly.pdbx_seq_one_letter_code
_entity_poly.pdbx_strand_id
1 'polypeptide(L)'
;VAESGYPQYAISTWYGIVVPTGTPKEIVTRLNGEISKILTLPDVRERLAGLGAEPLGGTSEQFGQLMQSEVAKFAKIIKDANLQGE
;
A
#
# COMPACT_ATOMS: atom_id res chain seq x y z
N VAL A 1 -0.62 -16.55 9.77
CA VAL A 1 0.80 -16.17 10.02
C VAL A 1 1.02 -15.64 11.43
N ALA A 2 0.19 -14.72 11.96
CA ALA A 2 0.25 -14.32 13.37
C ALA A 2 0.02 -15.50 14.36
N GLU A 3 -0.80 -16.47 13.97
CA GLU A 3 -1.08 -17.68 14.77
C GLU A 3 0.06 -18.71 14.79
N SER A 4 1.12 -18.52 14.00
CA SER A 4 2.26 -19.44 13.92
C SER A 4 3.44 -19.05 14.82
N GLY A 5 3.31 -18.02 15.67
CA GLY A 5 4.37 -17.60 16.60
C GLY A 5 5.48 -16.74 15.99
N TYR A 6 5.32 -16.28 14.74
CA TYR A 6 6.28 -15.39 14.06
C TYR A 6 5.62 -14.05 13.72
N PRO A 7 5.39 -13.16 14.70
CA PRO A 7 4.70 -11.89 14.49
C PRO A 7 5.42 -10.96 13.50
N GLN A 8 6.75 -11.06 13.40
CA GLN A 8 7.57 -10.36 12.40
C GLN A 8 7.36 -10.86 10.95
N TYR A 9 6.65 -11.97 10.73
CA TYR A 9 6.40 -12.56 9.41
C TYR A 9 5.06 -12.14 8.79
N ALA A 10 4.46 -11.04 9.23
CA ALA A 10 3.33 -10.44 8.51
C ALA A 10 3.84 -9.70 7.26
N ILE A 11 3.83 -10.38 6.12
CA ILE A 11 3.97 -9.76 4.79
C ILE A 11 2.57 -9.69 4.20
N SER A 12 2.03 -8.47 4.13
CA SER A 12 0.77 -8.19 3.45
C SER A 12 1.08 -7.53 2.13
N THR A 13 0.55 -8.06 1.04
CA THR A 13 0.62 -7.40 -0.27
C THR A 13 -0.34 -6.22 -0.27
N TRP A 14 0.16 -5.05 -0.63
CA TRP A 14 -0.64 -3.84 -0.79
C TRP A 14 -0.47 -3.29 -2.20
N TYR A 15 -1.49 -2.55 -2.63
CA TYR A 15 -1.51 -1.84 -3.90
C TYR A 15 -1.84 -0.38 -3.64
N GLY A 16 -1.37 0.51 -4.50
CA GLY A 16 -1.76 1.91 -4.44
C GLY A 16 -1.39 2.66 -5.71
N ILE A 17 -1.74 3.93 -5.72
CA ILE A 17 -1.59 4.82 -6.86
C ILE A 17 -0.56 5.88 -6.50
N VAL A 18 0.41 6.08 -7.40
CA VAL A 18 1.44 7.11 -7.28
C VAL A 18 1.35 8.07 -8.45
N VAL A 19 1.80 9.30 -8.24
CA VAL A 19 1.83 10.36 -9.26
C VAL A 19 3.26 10.87 -9.42
N PRO A 20 3.61 11.51 -10.56
CA PRO A 20 4.94 12.07 -10.76
C PRO A 20 5.37 13.05 -9.67
N THR A 21 6.66 13.06 -9.36
CA THR A 21 7.27 14.07 -8.47
C THR A 21 6.98 15.47 -8.98
N GLY A 22 6.59 16.37 -8.07
CA GLY A 22 6.24 17.76 -8.40
C GLY A 22 4.77 17.97 -8.80
N THR A 23 3.93 16.93 -8.78
CA THR A 23 2.47 17.08 -8.91
C THR A 23 1.96 18.04 -7.82
N PRO A 24 1.19 19.11 -8.16
CA PRO A 24 0.70 20.06 -7.17
C PRO A 24 -0.15 19.40 -6.08
N LYS A 25 -0.02 19.88 -4.84
CA LYS A 25 -0.67 19.30 -3.66
C LYS A 25 -2.19 19.26 -3.79
N GLU A 26 -2.77 20.27 -4.43
CA GLU A 26 -4.21 20.38 -4.65
C GLU A 26 -4.71 19.25 -5.57
N ILE A 27 -3.92 18.87 -6.58
CA ILE A 27 -4.22 17.76 -7.48
C ILE A 27 -4.11 16.43 -6.73
N VAL A 28 -3.07 16.25 -5.92
CA VAL A 28 -2.90 15.04 -5.08
C VAL A 28 -4.10 14.90 -4.12
N THR A 29 -4.47 15.98 -3.46
CA THR A 29 -5.61 16.02 -2.53
C THR A 29 -6.91 15.65 -3.24
N ARG A 30 -7.16 16.22 -4.43
CA ARG A 30 -8.35 15.91 -5.22
C ARG A 30 -8.37 14.44 -5.64
N LEU A 31 -7.27 13.91 -6.15
CA LEU A 31 -7.17 12.52 -6.57
C LEU A 31 -7.41 11.56 -5.40
N ASN A 32 -6.76 11.79 -4.25
CA ASN A 32 -6.97 10.98 -3.05
C ASN A 32 -8.44 11.00 -2.61
N GLY A 33 -9.10 12.17 -2.64
CA GLY A 33 -10.51 12.30 -2.32
C GLY A 33 -11.43 11.51 -3.26
N GLU A 34 -11.22 11.60 -4.56
CA GLU A 34 -12.03 10.86 -5.54
C GLU A 34 -11.77 9.34 -5.48
N ILE A 35 -10.51 8.92 -5.34
CA ILE A 35 -10.15 7.50 -5.16
C ILE A 35 -10.82 6.96 -3.90
N SER A 36 -10.76 7.69 -2.79
CA SER A 36 -11.39 7.28 -1.53
C SER A 36 -12.90 7.08 -1.69
N LYS A 37 -13.59 7.95 -2.45
CA LYS A 37 -15.01 7.78 -2.77
C LYS A 37 -15.25 6.55 -3.65
N ILE A 38 -14.41 6.32 -4.67
CA ILE A 38 -14.54 5.16 -5.56
C ILE A 38 -14.42 3.85 -4.78
N LEU A 39 -13.51 3.78 -3.79
CA LEU A 39 -13.35 2.61 -2.93
C LEU A 39 -14.56 2.35 -2.00
N THR A 40 -15.51 3.28 -1.88
CA THR A 40 -16.76 3.04 -1.15
C THR A 40 -17.90 2.53 -2.04
N LEU A 41 -17.74 2.56 -3.36
CA LEU A 41 -18.78 2.11 -4.30
C LEU A 41 -18.99 0.59 -4.19
N PRO A 42 -20.25 0.10 -4.12
CA PRO A 42 -20.54 -1.31 -3.91
C PRO A 42 -19.94 -2.24 -4.97
N ASP A 43 -20.02 -1.86 -6.25
CA ASP A 43 -19.50 -2.61 -7.39
C ASP A 43 -17.97 -2.72 -7.36
N VAL A 44 -17.28 -1.63 -6.98
CA VAL A 44 -15.83 -1.60 -6.80
C VAL A 44 -15.43 -2.51 -5.64
N ARG A 45 -16.13 -2.43 -4.50
CA ARG A 45 -15.87 -3.26 -3.33
C ARG A 45 -16.08 -4.74 -3.63
N GLU A 46 -17.17 -5.09 -4.30
CA GLU A 46 -17.46 -6.46 -4.69
C GLU A 46 -16.38 -7.01 -5.61
N ARG A 47 -15.95 -6.21 -6.59
CA ARG A 47 -14.88 -6.62 -7.51
C ARG A 47 -13.53 -6.79 -6.82
N LEU A 48 -13.16 -5.90 -5.90
CA LEU A 48 -11.92 -6.03 -5.12
C LEU A 48 -11.98 -7.24 -4.18
N ALA A 49 -13.11 -7.45 -3.51
CA ALA A 49 -13.34 -8.62 -2.66
C ALA A 49 -13.26 -9.92 -3.47
N GLY A 50 -13.80 -9.95 -4.69
CA GLY A 50 -13.66 -11.08 -5.62
C GLY A 50 -12.22 -11.38 -6.05
N LEU A 51 -11.31 -10.41 -5.91
CA LEU A 51 -9.87 -10.56 -6.12
C LEU A 51 -9.11 -10.86 -4.81
N GLY A 52 -9.80 -11.02 -3.68
CA GLY A 52 -9.19 -11.20 -2.36
C GLY A 52 -8.56 -9.92 -1.80
N ALA A 53 -8.90 -8.75 -2.34
CA ALA A 53 -8.39 -7.47 -1.88
C ALA A 53 -9.41 -6.74 -1.01
N GLU A 54 -8.93 -6.14 0.07
CA GLU A 54 -9.73 -5.25 0.91
C GLU A 54 -9.42 -3.78 0.56
N PRO A 55 -10.44 -2.94 0.30
CA PRO A 55 -10.21 -1.53 0.04
C PRO A 55 -9.61 -0.83 1.26
N LEU A 56 -8.36 -0.36 1.13
CA LEU A 56 -7.71 0.47 2.13
C LEU A 56 -7.82 1.94 1.71
N GLY A 57 -8.52 2.72 2.54
CA GLY A 57 -8.51 4.18 2.44
C GLY A 57 -7.31 4.78 3.16
N GLY A 58 -7.32 6.10 3.33
CA GLY A 58 -6.30 6.84 4.07
C GLY A 58 -5.83 8.08 3.32
N THR A 59 -4.94 8.84 3.95
CA THR A 59 -4.36 10.05 3.33
C THR A 59 -3.15 9.70 2.47
N SER A 60 -2.80 10.59 1.53
CA SER A 60 -1.57 10.48 0.75
C SER A 60 -0.32 10.38 1.62
N GLU A 61 -0.30 11.07 2.77
CA GLU A 61 0.81 11.05 3.72
C GLU A 61 0.93 9.69 4.40
N GLN A 62 -0.19 9.09 4.82
CA GLN A 62 -0.19 7.76 5.44
C GLN A 62 0.32 6.70 4.45
N PHE A 63 -0.10 6.78 3.18
CA PHE A 63 0.40 5.88 2.14
C PHE A 63 1.90 6.10 1.87
N GLY A 64 2.37 7.35 1.84
CA GLY A 64 3.79 7.66 1.74
C GLY A 64 4.63 7.10 2.90
N GLN A 65 4.10 7.15 4.13
CA GLN A 65 4.74 6.54 5.29
C GLN A 65 4.80 5.01 5.19
N LEU A 66 3.71 4.37 4.74
CA LEU A 66 3.69 2.93 4.48
C LEU A 66 4.80 2.54 3.49
N MET A 67 4.87 3.21 2.34
CA MET A 67 5.89 2.96 1.32
C MET A 67 7.31 3.09 1.89
N GLN A 68 7.60 4.16 2.63
CA GLN A 68 8.92 4.37 3.24
C GLN A 68 9.26 3.26 4.24
N SER A 69 8.30 2.86 5.07
CA SER A 69 8.50 1.81 6.07
C SER A 69 8.74 0.44 5.43
N GLU A 70 8.03 0.13 4.36
CA GLU A 70 8.16 -1.14 3.63
C GLU A 70 9.48 -1.20 2.85
N VAL A 71 9.90 -0.09 2.21
CA VAL A 71 11.23 0.01 1.59
C VAL A 71 12.33 -0.24 2.62
N ALA A 72 12.26 0.37 3.79
CA ALA A 72 13.25 0.18 4.84
C ALA A 72 13.27 -1.27 5.36
N LYS A 73 12.09 -1.88 5.56
CA LYS A 73 11.94 -3.28 5.99
C LYS A 73 12.55 -4.24 4.96
N PHE A 74 12.20 -4.10 3.69
CA PHE A 74 12.71 -4.99 2.63
C PHE A 74 14.20 -4.78 2.37
N ALA A 75 14.71 -3.55 2.42
CA ALA A 75 16.15 -3.28 2.32
C ALA A 75 16.94 -4.02 3.40
N LYS A 76 16.42 -4.05 4.64
CA LYS A 76 17.01 -4.85 5.73
C LYS A 76 16.98 -6.34 5.44
N ILE A 77 15.83 -6.87 4.98
CA ILE A 77 15.69 -8.30 4.64
C ILE A 77 16.69 -8.71 3.54
N ILE A 78 16.76 -7.93 2.46
CA ILE A 78 17.68 -8.17 1.34
C ILE A 78 19.14 -8.23 1.84
N LYS A 79 19.53 -7.27 2.68
CA LYS A 79 20.88 -7.22 3.26
C LYS A 79 21.16 -8.42 4.17
N ASP A 80 20.25 -8.74 5.07
CA ASP A 80 20.42 -9.82 6.05
C ASP A 80 20.46 -11.20 5.37
N ALA A 81 19.70 -11.36 4.27
CA ALA A 81 19.62 -12.60 3.49
C ALA A 81 20.64 -12.68 2.34
N ASN A 82 21.48 -11.64 2.15
CA ASN A 82 22.45 -11.52 1.06
C ASN A 82 21.85 -11.77 -0.34
N LEU A 83 20.64 -11.25 -0.55
CA LEU A 83 19.92 -11.36 -1.83
C LEU A 83 20.40 -10.27 -2.78
N GLN A 84 20.50 -10.58 -4.08
CA GLN A 84 20.82 -9.62 -5.13
C GLN A 84 19.67 -9.58 -6.13
N GLY A 85 19.40 -8.40 -6.68
CA GLY A 85 18.52 -8.27 -7.85
C GLY A 85 19.20 -8.93 -9.05
N GLU A 86 18.38 -9.51 -9.94
CA GLU A 86 18.85 -10.01 -11.24
C GLU A 86 19.37 -8.89 -12.13
#